data_AF-A0AAV0EUC5-F1
#
_entry.id   AF-A0AAV0EUC5-F1
#
_cell.length_a   1.000
_cell.length_b   1.000
_cell.length_c   1.000
_cell.angle_alpha   90.00
_cell.angle_beta   90.00
_cell.angle_gamma   90.00
#
_symmetry.space_group_name_H-M   'P 1'
#
loop_
_entity.id
_entity.type
_entity.pdbx_description
1 polymer ?
#
loop_
_entity_poly.entity_id
_entity_poly.type
_entity_poly.pdbx_seq_one_letter_code
_entity_poly.pdbx_strand_id
1 'polypeptide(L)'
;MQMYLPRLMDKLGVYNERTEGPIRDDFLQIHMVKECPQQNDSDSCGMFVLKMAEYLMMGKDVEYVRPEDINAYRSKMTTELL
;
A
#
# COMPACT_ATOMS: atom_id res chain seq x y z
N MET A 1 9.24 -12.09 11.01
CA MET A 1 8.82 -11.03 10.05
C MET A 1 9.99 -10.05 9.82
N GLN A 2 11.17 -10.53 9.43
CA GLN A 2 12.41 -9.73 9.45
C GLN A 2 13.26 -9.90 8.17
N MET A 3 12.64 -10.39 7.09
CA MET A 3 13.35 -10.74 5.84
C MET A 3 13.03 -9.79 4.67
N TYR A 4 11.90 -9.07 4.70
CA TYR A 4 11.47 -8.25 3.56
C TYR A 4 12.03 -6.83 3.58
N LEU A 5 12.24 -6.23 4.75
CA LEU A 5 12.70 -4.84 4.84
C LEU A 5 14.07 -4.64 4.17
N PRO A 6 15.10 -5.46 4.43
CA PRO A 6 16.38 -5.31 3.73
C PRO A 6 16.25 -5.51 2.21
N ARG A 7 15.38 -6.43 1.77
CA ARG A 7 15.13 -6.71 0.34
C ARG A 7 14.40 -5.56 -0.35
N LEU A 8 13.44 -4.93 0.34
CA LEU A 8 12.72 -3.76 -0.14
C LEU A 8 13.68 -2.59 -0.33
N MET A 9 14.50 -2.32 0.70
CA MET A 9 15.48 -1.23 0.66
C MET A 9 16.54 -1.43 -0.43
N ASP A 10 17.01 -2.66 -0.63
CA ASP A 10 17.90 -3.03 -1.75
C ASP A 10 17.26 -2.72 -3.11
N LYS A 11 16.02 -3.16 -3.35
CA LYS A 11 15.31 -2.87 -4.62
C LYS A 11 14.99 -1.39 -4.81
N LEU A 12 14.81 -0.62 -3.75
CA LEU A 12 14.66 0.84 -3.80
C LEU A 12 15.99 1.58 -4.02
N GLY A 13 17.12 0.86 -4.08
CA GLY A 13 18.44 1.44 -4.33
C GLY A 13 19.09 2.07 -3.11
N VAL A 14 18.56 1.85 -1.90
CA VAL A 14 19.11 2.40 -0.65
C VAL A 14 20.51 1.85 -0.36
N TYR A 15 20.81 0.65 -0.86
CA TYR A 15 22.07 -0.07 -0.63
C TYR A 15 23.01 -0.09 -1.83
N ASN A 16 22.85 0.83 -2.80
CA ASN A 16 23.65 0.87 -4.02
C ASN A 16 25.17 1.02 -3.77
N GLU A 17 25.57 1.53 -2.61
CA GLU A 17 26.97 1.72 -2.23
C GLU A 17 27.60 0.46 -1.59
N ARG A 18 26.82 -0.61 -1.38
CA ARG A 18 27.35 -1.84 -0.78
C ARG A 18 28.24 -2.57 -1.79
N THR A 19 29.39 -3.03 -1.30
CA THR A 19 30.33 -3.88 -2.04
C THR A 19 29.95 -5.36 -1.99
N GLU A 20 29.05 -5.72 -1.07
CA GLU A 20 28.47 -7.06 -0.99
C GLU A 20 27.45 -7.24 -2.12
N GLY A 21 27.42 -8.43 -2.73
CA GLY A 21 26.49 -8.75 -3.82
C GLY A 21 25.02 -8.49 -3.46
N PRO A 22 24.13 -8.39 -4.46
CA PRO A 22 22.75 -7.99 -4.24
C PRO A 22 22.05 -8.93 -3.26
N ILE A 23 21.21 -8.39 -2.37
CA ILE A 23 20.33 -9.18 -1.47
C ILE A 23 19.18 -9.83 -2.28
N ARG A 24 19.23 -9.72 -3.61
CA ARG A 24 18.11 -9.88 -4.54
C ARG A 24 17.45 -11.24 -4.45
N ASP A 25 16.12 -11.14 -4.46
CA ASP A 25 15.17 -12.21 -4.68
C ASP A 25 14.27 -11.74 -5.84
N ASP A 26 14.28 -12.48 -6.95
CA ASP A 26 13.59 -12.13 -8.20
C ASP A 26 12.06 -12.33 -8.09
N PHE A 27 11.58 -12.99 -7.05
CA PHE A 27 10.14 -13.29 -6.88
C PHE A 27 9.31 -12.07 -6.44
N LEU A 28 9.90 -11.05 -5.79
CA LEU A 28 9.15 -9.90 -5.28
C LEU A 28 9.14 -8.74 -6.28
N GLN A 29 7.98 -8.41 -6.86
CA GLN A 29 7.82 -7.21 -7.67
C GLN A 29 7.37 -6.03 -6.78
N ILE A 30 7.98 -4.87 -6.99
CA ILE A 30 7.61 -3.62 -6.31
C ILE A 30 6.98 -2.71 -7.34
N HIS A 31 5.76 -2.27 -7.06
CA HIS A 31 5.05 -1.28 -7.87
C HIS A 31 5.02 0.04 -7.10
N MET A 32 5.56 1.09 -7.72
CA MET A 32 5.53 2.44 -7.16
C MET A 32 4.23 3.11 -7.59
N VAL A 33 3.50 3.67 -6.62
CA VAL A 33 2.32 4.51 -6.88
C VAL A 33 2.80 5.95 -6.98
N LYS A 34 2.54 6.61 -8.12
CA LYS A 34 3.06 7.95 -8.41
C LYS A 34 2.39 9.02 -7.55
N GLU A 35 1.06 8.94 -7.44
CA GLU A 35 0.23 9.86 -6.66
C GLU A 35 -0.53 9.06 -5.60
N CYS A 36 0.21 8.54 -4.62
CA CYS A 36 -0.37 7.71 -3.56
C CYS A 36 -1.34 8.54 -2.71
N PRO A 37 -2.66 8.24 -2.73
CA PRO A 37 -3.62 9.04 -2.01
C PRO A 37 -3.32 9.04 -0.52
N GLN A 38 -3.46 10.19 0.11
CA GLN A 38 -3.21 10.38 1.54
C GLN A 38 -4.52 10.61 2.27
N GLN A 39 -4.70 9.95 3.40
CA GLN A 39 -5.76 10.28 4.35
C GLN A 39 -5.65 11.75 4.80
N ASN A 40 -6.79 12.41 5.00
CA ASN A 40 -6.89 13.80 5.44
C ASN A 40 -7.50 13.99 6.85
N ASP A 41 -7.83 12.90 7.54
CA ASP A 41 -8.35 12.90 8.92
C ASP A 41 -7.43 12.11 9.87
N SER A 42 -7.82 11.95 11.14
CA SER A 42 -7.02 11.26 12.17
C SER A 42 -7.53 9.87 12.56
N ASP A 43 -8.74 9.49 12.14
CA ASP A 43 -9.48 8.35 12.68
C ASP A 43 -9.94 7.34 11.61
N SER A 44 -9.66 7.58 10.33
CA SER A 44 -10.08 6.70 9.23
C SER A 44 -8.98 5.78 8.67
N CYS A 45 -7.82 5.67 9.31
CA CYS A 45 -6.66 4.94 8.76
C CYS A 45 -6.95 3.48 8.41
N GLY A 46 -7.69 2.79 9.28
CA GLY A 46 -8.12 1.41 9.02
C GLY A 46 -9.02 1.32 7.78
N MET A 47 -10.01 2.21 7.66
CA MET A 47 -10.93 2.22 6.52
C MET A 47 -10.23 2.61 5.22
N PHE A 48 -9.28 3.53 5.29
CA PHE A 48 -8.47 3.94 4.16
C PHE A 48 -7.66 2.76 3.59
N VAL A 49 -6.97 2.01 4.47
CA VAL A 49 -6.21 0.81 4.06
C VAL A 49 -7.14 -0.27 3.49
N LEU A 50 -8.31 -0.49 4.09
CA LEU A 50 -9.30 -1.43 3.55
C LEU A 50 -9.80 -1.03 2.17
N LYS A 51 -10.03 0.27 1.94
CA LYS A 51 -10.44 0.78 0.63
C LYS A 51 -9.36 0.58 -0.43
N MET A 52 -8.10 0.79 -0.08
CA MET A 52 -6.95 0.48 -0.95
C MET A 52 -6.90 -1.01 -1.31
N ALA A 53 -7.07 -1.88 -0.30
CA ALA A 53 -7.11 -3.33 -0.52
C ALA A 53 -8.27 -3.75 -1.42
N GLU A 54 -9.48 -3.18 -1.23
CA GLU A 54 -10.65 -3.43 -2.09
C GLU A 54 -10.32 -3.10 -3.56
N TYR A 55 -9.69 -1.94 -3.83
CA TYR A 55 -9.30 -1.55 -5.18
C TYR A 55 -8.32 -2.55 -5.81
N LEU A 56 -7.26 -2.93 -5.07
CA LEU A 56 -6.28 -3.91 -5.55
C LEU A 56 -6.91 -5.27 -5.83
N MET A 57 -7.82 -5.74 -4.97
CA MET A 57 -8.55 -7.00 -5.19
C MET A 57 -9.44 -6.96 -6.43
N MET A 58 -9.94 -5.78 -6.80
CA MET A 58 -10.70 -5.56 -8.03
C MET A 58 -9.83 -5.32 -9.28
N GLY A 59 -8.50 -5.37 -9.15
CA GLY A 59 -7.58 -5.04 -10.25
C GLY A 59 -7.59 -3.55 -10.63
N LYS A 60 -8.02 -2.67 -9.71
CA LYS A 60 -8.02 -1.23 -9.88
C LYS A 60 -6.78 -0.61 -9.24
N ASP A 61 -6.32 0.49 -9.83
CA ASP A 61 -5.22 1.26 -9.26
C ASP A 61 -5.69 2.03 -8.01
N VAL A 62 -4.84 2.02 -6.98
CA VAL A 62 -5.06 2.73 -5.73
C VAL A 62 -5.03 4.25 -5.88
N GLU A 63 -4.45 4.79 -6.95
CA GLU A 63 -4.46 6.23 -7.28
C GLU A 63 -5.88 6.82 -7.38
N TYR A 64 -6.87 5.97 -7.65
CA TYR A 64 -8.27 6.38 -7.75
C TYR A 64 -9.01 6.45 -6.41
N VAL A 65 -8.36 6.07 -5.30
CA VAL A 65 -8.98 6.17 -3.97
C VAL A 65 -9.03 7.63 -3.54
N ARG A 66 -10.24 8.09 -3.21
CA ARG A 66 -10.51 9.45 -2.75
C ARG A 66 -10.75 9.48 -1.25
N PRO A 67 -10.01 10.30 -0.48
CA PRO A 67 -10.24 10.44 0.97
C PRO A 67 -11.68 10.83 1.32
N GLU A 68 -12.36 11.57 0.43
CA GLU A 68 -13.74 12.02 0.62
C GLU A 68 -14.74 10.85 0.65
N ASP A 69 -14.43 9.74 -0.03
CA ASP A 69 -15.34 8.58 -0.14
C ASP A 69 -15.28 7.66 1.10
N ILE A 70 -14.34 7.90 2.02
CA ILE A 70 -14.04 6.99 3.13
C ILE A 70 -15.18 6.94 4.16
N ASN A 71 -15.86 8.06 4.40
CA ASN A 71 -17.01 8.09 5.30
C ASN A 71 -18.18 7.26 4.74
N ALA A 72 -18.47 7.41 3.44
CA ALA A 72 -19.49 6.59 2.78
C ALA A 72 -19.10 5.11 2.77
N TYR A 73 -17.82 4.82 2.54
CA TYR A 73 -17.28 3.46 2.60
C TYR A 73 -17.40 2.84 4.00
N ARG A 74 -17.14 3.62 5.07
CA ARG A 74 -17.35 3.19 6.46
C ARG A 74 -18.80 2.76 6.69
N SER A 75 -19.76 3.60 6.32
CA SER A 75 -21.19 3.26 6.44
C SER A 75 -21.54 2.00 5.66
N LYS A 76 -21.04 1.85 4.42
CA LYS A 76 -21.23 0.64 3.62
C LYS A 76 -20.71 -0.60 4.34
N MET A 77 -19.46 -0.59 4.81
CA MET A 77 -18.85 -1.73 5.48
C MET A 77 -19.58 -2.11 6.77
N THR A 78 -20.03 -1.13 7.56
CA THR A 78 -20.85 -1.42 8.75
C THR A 78 -22.16 -2.11 8.38
N THR A 79 -22.81 -1.72 7.28
CA THR A 79 -24.03 -2.41 6.80
C THR A 79 -23.76 -3.80 6.26
N GLU A 80 -22.63 -4.04 5.60
CA GLU A 80 -22.30 -5.34 5.01
C GLU A 80 -21.77 -6.37 6.04
N LEU A 81 -21.28 -5.91 7.19
CA LEU A 81 -20.71 -6.76 8.24
C LEU A 81 -21.67 -7.05 9.42
N LEU A 82 -22.81 -6.36 9.48
CA LEU A 82 -23.88 -6.58 10.45
C LEU A 82 -24.96 -7.51 9.88
#